data_AF-A0AAX2AAS1-F1
#
_entry.id   AF-A0AAX2AAS1-F1
#
_cell.length_a   1.000
_cell.length_b   1.000
_cell.length_c   1.000
_cell.angle_alpha   90.00
_cell.angle_beta   90.00
_cell.angle_gamma   90.00
#
_symmetry.space_group_name_H-M   'P 1'
#
loop_
_entity.id
_entity.type
_entity.pdbx_description
1 polymer ?
#
loop_
_entity_poly.entity_id
_entity_poly.type
_entity_poly.pdbx_seq_one_letter_code
_entity_poly.pdbx_strand_id
1 'polypeptide(L)'
;MNKEQVKREFAVVIRNAKIAAAIFFILLTPSIVMIIKDVNYVLGQDQDFWFRAGIAGFVIYMGFTIFLWKCPSCKKFPGRGWFRKECQNCGVELS
;
A
#
# COMPACT_ATOMS: atom_id res chain seq x y z
N MET A 1 23.41 10.66 6.31
CA MET A 1 23.01 9.28 5.95
C MET A 1 23.79 8.87 4.72
N ASN A 2 24.34 7.66 4.69
CA ASN A 2 25.04 7.16 3.49
C ASN A 2 24.01 6.86 2.38
N LYS A 3 24.36 7.06 1.10
CA LYS A 3 23.49 6.76 -0.05
C LYS A 3 22.95 5.33 -0.01
N GLU A 4 23.81 4.36 0.28
CA GLU A 4 23.43 2.95 0.41
C GLU A 4 22.42 2.69 1.53
N GLN A 5 22.51 3.46 2.64
CA GLN A 5 21.54 3.36 3.73
C GLN A 5 20.18 3.92 3.31
N VAL A 6 20.15 5.05 2.59
CA VAL A 6 18.90 5.64 2.06
C VAL A 6 18.18 4.64 1.16
N LYS A 7 18.90 4.03 0.21
CA LYS A 7 18.34 3.03 -0.72
C LYS A 7 17.81 1.81 0.02
N ARG A 8 18.58 1.26 0.97
CA ARG A 8 18.16 0.10 1.77
C ARG A 8 16.89 0.39 2.59
N GLU A 9 16.84 1.52 3.29
CA GLU A 9 15.66 1.90 4.07
C GLU A 9 14.45 2.16 3.16
N PHE A 10 14.66 2.81 2.02
CA PHE A 10 13.57 3.07 1.08
C PHE A 10 13.03 1.77 0.47
N ALA A 11 13.88 0.78 0.19
CA ALA A 11 13.44 -0.54 -0.25
C ALA A 11 12.52 -1.23 0.78
N VAL A 12 12.79 -1.05 2.08
CA VAL A 12 11.90 -1.55 3.15
C VAL A 12 10.56 -0.81 3.14
N VAL A 13 10.56 0.52 3.00
CA VAL A 13 9.34 1.32 2.87
C VAL A 13 8.50 0.84 1.69
N ILE A 14 9.11 0.63 0.51
CA ILE A 14 8.41 0.16 -0.69
C ILE A 14 7.92 -1.28 -0.54
N ARG A 15 8.70 -2.18 0.09
CA ARG A 15 8.24 -3.53 0.40
C ARG A 15 6.99 -3.51 1.27
N ASN A 16 7.00 -2.70 2.32
CA ASN A 16 5.85 -2.59 3.21
C ASN A 16 4.65 -1.95 2.51
N ALA A 17 4.87 -0.97 1.61
CA ALA A 17 3.81 -0.40 0.77
C ALA A 17 3.16 -1.45 -0.13
N LYS A 18 3.96 -2.33 -0.75
CA LYS A 18 3.48 -3.44 -1.57
C LYS A 18 2.68 -4.45 -0.74
N ILE A 19 3.15 -4.79 0.46
CA ILE A 19 2.43 -5.69 1.39
C ILE A 19 1.09 -5.08 1.79
N ALA A 20 1.07 -3.81 2.20
CA ALA A 20 -0.16 -3.11 2.57
C ALA A 20 -1.17 -3.06 1.40
N ALA A 21 -0.68 -2.77 0.19
CA ALA A 21 -1.52 -2.81 -1.02
C ALA A 21 -2.04 -4.22 -1.32
N ALA A 22 -1.19 -5.25 -1.19
CA ALA A 22 -1.58 -6.64 -1.41
C ALA A 22 -2.69 -7.07 -0.44
N ILE A 23 -2.58 -6.72 0.85
CA ILE A 23 -3.62 -6.97 1.85
C ILE A 23 -4.93 -6.29 1.44
N PHE A 24 -4.88 -5.02 1.04
CA PHE A 24 -6.07 -4.31 0.57
C PHE A 24 -6.73 -5.02 -0.61
N PHE A 25 -5.96 -5.39 -1.65
CA PHE A 25 -6.51 -6.08 -2.81
C PHE A 25 -7.07 -7.46 -2.46
N ILE A 26 -6.43 -8.22 -1.55
CA ILE A 26 -6.95 -9.51 -1.08
C ILE A 26 -8.31 -9.33 -0.41
N LEU A 27 -8.48 -8.30 0.42
CA LEU A 27 -9.75 -8.04 1.11
C LEU A 27 -10.83 -7.49 0.18
N LEU A 28 -10.45 -6.71 -0.84
CA LEU A 28 -11.39 -6.14 -1.81
C LEU A 28 -11.85 -7.16 -2.85
N THR A 29 -10.97 -8.04 -3.33
CA THR A 29 -11.23 -8.91 -4.49
C THR A 29 -12.52 -9.74 -4.37
N PRO A 30 -12.83 -10.39 -3.23
CA PRO A 30 -14.05 -11.17 -3.10
C PRO A 30 -15.32 -10.36 -3.34
N SER A 31 -15.38 -9.10 -2.87
CA SER A 31 -16.53 -8.22 -3.11
C SER A 31 -16.77 -7.97 -4.60
N ILE A 32 -15.69 -7.74 -5.36
CA ILE A 32 -15.76 -7.54 -6.82
C ILE A 32 -16.21 -8.82 -7.52
N VAL A 33 -15.65 -9.96 -7.12
CA VAL A 33 -16.01 -11.26 -7.72
C VAL A 33 -17.48 -11.58 -7.47
N MET A 34 -17.99 -11.34 -6.26
CA MET A 34 -19.39 -11.56 -5.91
C MET A 34 -20.33 -10.71 -6.78
N ILE A 35 -19.99 -9.44 -6.99
CA ILE A 35 -20.76 -8.53 -7.86
C ILE A 35 -20.75 -9.01 -9.31
N ILE A 36 -19.60 -9.42 -9.85
CA ILE A 36 -19.48 -9.84 -11.26
C ILE A 36 -20.13 -11.20 -11.51
N LYS A 37 -20.05 -12.11 -10.55
CA LYS A 37 -20.54 -13.48 -10.67
C LYS A 37 -21.96 -13.67 -10.16
N ASP A 38 -22.57 -12.63 -9.60
CA ASP A 38 -23.91 -12.66 -9.00
C ASP A 38 -24.05 -13.78 -7.95
N VAL A 39 -23.04 -13.90 -7.08
CA VAL A 39 -23.02 -14.90 -6.00
C VAL A 39 -23.08 -14.22 -4.64
N ASN A 40 -23.92 -14.75 -3.76
CA ASN A 40 -24.19 -14.15 -2.44
C ASN A 40 -23.12 -14.47 -1.39
N TYR A 41 -22.28 -15.49 -1.61
CA TYR A 41 -21.32 -15.96 -0.63
C TYR A 41 -19.98 -16.35 -1.26
N VAL A 42 -18.88 -15.94 -0.62
CA VAL A 42 -17.52 -16.39 -0.92
C VAL A 42 -16.81 -16.71 0.39
N LEU A 43 -16.19 -17.90 0.45
CA LEU A 43 -15.53 -18.42 1.67
C LEU A 43 -16.47 -18.42 2.90
N GLY A 44 -17.77 -18.66 2.69
CA GLY A 44 -18.77 -18.69 3.76
C GLY A 44 -19.17 -17.32 4.32
N GLN A 45 -18.77 -16.23 3.67
CA GLN A 45 -19.09 -14.85 4.07
C GLN A 45 -19.89 -14.14 2.99
N ASP A 46 -20.75 -13.22 3.40
CA ASP A 46 -21.65 -12.45 2.54
C ASP A 46 -20.94 -11.25 1.87
N GLN A 47 -21.63 -10.61 0.93
CA GLN A 47 -21.13 -9.42 0.23
C GLN A 47 -20.77 -8.28 1.20
N ASP A 48 -21.62 -8.04 2.18
CA ASP A 48 -21.43 -6.94 3.14
C ASP A 48 -20.18 -7.15 4.01
N PHE A 49 -19.90 -8.40 4.44
CA PHE A 49 -18.67 -8.71 5.16
C PHE A 49 -17.44 -8.36 4.34
N TRP A 50 -17.36 -8.83 3.08
CA TRP A 50 -16.22 -8.57 2.22
C TRP A 50 -16.09 -7.09 1.85
N PHE A 51 -17.21 -6.38 1.69
CA PHE A 51 -17.19 -4.93 1.49
C PHE A 51 -16.61 -4.19 2.70
N ARG A 52 -17.06 -4.53 3.92
CA ARG A 52 -16.49 -4.00 5.17
C ARG A 52 -15.00 -4.35 5.32
N ALA A 53 -14.61 -5.57 4.96
CA ALA A 53 -13.21 -6.01 4.96
C ALA A 53 -12.37 -5.19 3.97
N GLY A 54 -12.89 -4.93 2.76
CA GLY A 54 -12.27 -4.05 1.77
C GLY A 54 -12.08 -2.62 2.29
N ILE A 55 -13.09 -2.05 2.95
CA ILE A 55 -12.99 -0.73 3.60
C ILE A 55 -11.90 -0.74 4.68
N ALA A 56 -11.87 -1.76 5.55
CA ALA A 56 -10.85 -1.88 6.58
C ALA A 56 -9.43 -1.94 5.96
N GLY A 57 -9.27 -2.75 4.90
CA GLY A 57 -8.03 -2.81 4.13
C GLY A 57 -7.63 -1.46 3.52
N PHE A 58 -8.61 -0.71 2.99
CA PHE A 58 -8.38 0.62 2.42
C PHE A 58 -7.91 1.62 3.48
N VAL A 59 -8.55 1.65 4.65
CA VAL A 59 -8.16 2.52 5.78
C VAL A 59 -6.74 2.21 6.23
N ILE A 60 -6.38 0.93 6.36
CA ILE A 60 -5.01 0.51 6.73
C ILE A 60 -4.00 0.97 5.67
N TYR A 61 -4.29 0.77 4.39
CA TYR A 61 -3.42 1.18 3.29
C TYR A 61 -3.24 2.70 3.22
N MET A 62 -4.33 3.46 3.43
CA MET A 62 -4.29 4.92 3.52
C MET A 62 -3.46 5.41 4.70
N GLY A 63 -3.65 4.81 5.88
CA GLY A 63 -2.85 5.10 7.07
C GLY A 63 -1.36 4.84 6.82
N PHE A 64 -1.02 3.69 6.23
CA PHE A 64 0.36 3.39 5.83
C PHE A 64 0.92 4.48 4.90
N THR A 65 0.15 4.87 3.88
CA THR A 65 0.57 5.86 2.89
C THR A 65 0.84 7.24 3.51
N ILE A 66 0.04 7.65 4.50
CA ILE A 66 0.21 8.96 5.15
C ILE A 66 1.37 8.95 6.16
N PHE A 67 1.47 7.91 6.98
CA PHE A 67 2.39 7.90 8.13
C PHE A 67 3.73 7.25 7.84
N LEU A 68 3.75 6.17 7.05
CA LEU A 68 4.92 5.30 6.87
C LEU A 68 5.58 5.44 5.49
N TRP A 69 4.83 5.87 4.47
CA TRP A 69 5.37 6.11 3.13
C TRP A 69 6.12 7.44 3.04
N LYS A 70 7.26 7.48 3.72
CA LYS A 70 8.11 8.67 3.84
C LYS A 70 9.51 8.41 3.29
N CYS A 71 10.13 9.45 2.77
CA CYS A 71 11.54 9.42 2.40
C CYS A 71 12.40 9.19 3.66
N PRO A 72 13.32 8.20 3.67
CA PRO A 72 14.20 7.97 4.80
C PRO A 72 15.04 9.18 5.21
N SER A 73 15.46 9.98 4.22
CA SER A 73 16.31 11.16 4.40
C SER A 73 15.54 12.38 4.92
N CYS A 74 14.51 12.84 4.22
CA CYS A 74 13.79 14.07 4.58
C CYS A 74 12.48 13.86 5.36
N LYS A 75 12.08 12.61 5.59
CA LYS A 75 10.82 12.21 6.26
C LYS A 75 9.54 12.80 5.65
N LYS A 76 9.61 13.36 4.44
CA LYS A 76 8.44 13.83 3.68
C LYS A 76 8.01 12.80 2.65
N PHE A 77 6.81 12.98 2.10
CA PHE A 77 6.30 12.14 1.02
C PHE A 77 7.27 12.17 -0.17
N PRO A 78 7.84 11.02 -0.59
CA PRO A 78 8.86 10.98 -1.64
C PRO A 78 8.29 11.18 -3.04
N GLY A 79 6.96 11.10 -3.18
CA GLY A 79 6.20 11.24 -4.41
C GLY A 79 5.39 9.99 -4.77
N ARG A 80 4.54 10.09 -5.80
CA ARG A 80 3.60 9.03 -6.23
C ARG A 80 4.28 7.85 -6.94
N GLY A 81 3.94 6.62 -6.56
CA GLY A 81 4.39 5.39 -7.23
C GLY A 81 5.59 4.73 -6.57
N TRP A 82 5.78 3.42 -6.82
CA TRP A 82 6.76 2.58 -6.12
C TRP A 82 8.18 2.62 -6.71
N PHE A 83 8.32 2.88 -8.01
CA PHE A 83 9.58 2.76 -8.76
C PHE A 83 10.30 4.11 -8.89
N ARG A 84 10.46 4.82 -7.77
CA ARG A 84 11.07 6.16 -7.75
C ARG A 84 12.58 6.07 -7.65
N LYS A 85 13.27 6.71 -8.60
CA LYS A 85 14.73 6.90 -8.56
C LYS A 85 15.15 8.02 -7.61
N GLU A 86 14.33 9.06 -7.46
CA GLU A 86 14.67 10.25 -6.66
C GLU A 86 13.47 10.76 -5.85
N CYS A 87 13.78 11.39 -4.71
CA CYS A 87 12.80 12.04 -3.85
C CYS A 87 12.42 13.43 -4.37
N GLN A 88 11.13 13.69 -4.61
CA GLN A 88 10.66 15.01 -5.08
C GLN A 88 10.89 16.16 -4.10
N ASN A 89 11.04 15.88 -2.81
CA ASN A 89 11.19 16.93 -1.80
C ASN A 89 12.66 17.23 -1.44
N CYS A 90 13.59 16.30 -1.65
CA CYS A 90 15.00 16.50 -1.26
C CYS A 90 16.04 16.09 -2.30
N GLY A 91 15.61 15.57 -3.47
CA GLY A 91 16.52 15.19 -4.55
C GLY A 91 17.41 13.99 -4.26
N VAL A 92 17.28 13.34 -3.09
CA VAL A 92 18.10 12.16 -2.78
C VAL A 92 17.72 10.99 -3.69
N GLU A 93 18.72 10.25 -4.12
CA GLU A 93 18.57 9.00 -4.85
C GLU A 93 17.98 7.91 -3.93
N LEU A 94 16.93 7.24 -4.41
CA LEU A 94 16.09 6.29 -3.69
C LEU A 94 16.19 4.86 -4.26
N SER A 95 16.52 4.71 -5.55
CA SER A 95 16.76 3.42 -6.22
C SER A 95 17.89 3.53 -7.21
#